data_AF-A0A1M6ZY79-F1
#
_entry.id   AF-A0A1M6ZY79-F1
#
_cell.length_a   1.000
_cell.length_b   1.000
_cell.length_c   1.000
_cell.angle_alpha   90.00
_cell.angle_beta   90.00
_cell.angle_gamma   90.00
#
_symmetry.space_group_name_H-M   'P 1'
#
loop_
_entity.id
_entity.type
_entity.pdbx_description
1 polymer ?
#
loop_
_entity_poly.entity_id
_entity_poly.type
_entity_poly.pdbx_seq_one_letter_code
_entity_poly.pdbx_strand_id
1 'polypeptide(L)'
;MDSKDVYSSSVDAQREFAKHDSELMEKIMQGKKRNIAHSEEWTSVNINEIISQFAPDAHAEVHGNKVEWHNEKTKISVVADIGGGYLRLQDKSVPYNLYLDIHGKDVRNYIDANGKQHGRPKAKREALTHFRIKYRSEM
;
A
#
# COMPACT_ATOMS: atom_id res chain seq x y z
N MET A 1 3.24 2.16 -20.96
CA MET A 1 2.84 1.27 -19.84
C MET A 1 2.70 2.14 -18.62
N ASP A 2 1.52 2.15 -17.99
CA ASP A 2 1.29 2.96 -16.79
C ASP A 2 1.58 2.17 -15.49
N SER A 3 1.46 2.80 -14.33
CA SER A 3 1.76 2.14 -13.06
C SER A 3 0.79 0.98 -12.75
N LYS A 4 -0.46 1.04 -13.24
CA LYS A 4 -1.42 -0.05 -13.11
C LYS A 4 -1.02 -1.26 -13.95
N ASP A 5 -0.51 -1.06 -15.16
CA ASP A 5 0.05 -2.14 -15.97
C ASP A 5 1.24 -2.78 -15.27
N VAL A 6 2.20 -1.97 -14.81
CA VAL A 6 3.40 -2.45 -14.12
C VAL A 6 3.03 -3.27 -12.89
N TYR A 7 2.09 -2.77 -12.08
CA TYR A 7 1.57 -3.52 -10.93
C TYR A 7 0.96 -4.85 -11.34
N SER A 8 0.11 -4.87 -12.37
CA SER A 8 -0.61 -6.08 -12.79
C SER A 8 0.35 -7.13 -13.37
N SER A 9 1.29 -6.72 -14.23
CA SER A 9 2.33 -7.62 -14.73
C SER A 9 3.23 -8.15 -13.61
N SER A 10 3.54 -7.34 -12.59
CA SER A 10 4.29 -7.79 -11.41
C SER A 10 3.52 -8.81 -10.60
N VAL A 11 2.20 -8.65 -10.45
CA VAL A 11 1.34 -9.63 -9.77
C VAL A 11 1.41 -10.98 -10.48
N ASP A 12 1.28 -10.99 -11.80
CA ASP A 12 1.31 -12.23 -12.57
C ASP A 12 2.69 -12.89 -12.49
N ALA A 13 3.77 -12.13 -12.69
CA ALA A 13 5.14 -12.65 -12.60
C ALA A 13 5.45 -13.24 -11.21
N GLN A 14 5.11 -12.54 -10.12
CA GLN A 14 5.39 -13.01 -8.77
C GLN A 14 4.53 -14.21 -8.37
N ARG A 15 3.31 -14.35 -8.90
CA ARG A 15 2.49 -15.55 -8.71
C ARG A 15 3.08 -16.77 -9.41
N GLU A 16 3.64 -16.60 -10.61
CA GLU A 16 4.35 -17.67 -11.29
C GLU A 16 5.61 -18.08 -10.53
N PHE A 17 6.43 -17.11 -10.08
CA PHE A 17 7.61 -17.41 -9.26
C PHE A 17 7.28 -18.11 -7.95
N ALA A 18 6.19 -17.71 -7.28
CA ALA A 18 5.74 -18.33 -6.04
C ALA A 18 5.42 -19.82 -6.17
N LYS A 19 5.12 -20.34 -7.38
CA LYS A 19 4.92 -21.79 -7.57
C LYS A 19 6.17 -22.61 -7.23
N HIS A 20 7.34 -21.98 -7.27
CA HIS A 20 8.64 -22.59 -6.99
C HIS A 20 9.32 -22.01 -5.75
N ASP A 21 8.68 -21.07 -5.06
CA ASP A 21 9.19 -20.41 -3.85
C ASP A 21 8.10 -20.42 -2.77
N SER A 22 8.23 -21.31 -1.80
CA SER A 22 7.26 -21.49 -0.73
C SER A 22 7.16 -20.28 0.20
N GLU A 23 8.25 -19.55 0.42
CA GLU A 23 8.27 -18.37 1.28
C GLU A 23 7.52 -17.21 0.61
N LEU A 24 7.77 -16.99 -0.68
CA LEU A 24 7.04 -16.01 -1.48
C LEU A 24 5.55 -16.37 -1.56
N MET A 25 5.23 -17.65 -1.80
CA MET A 25 3.85 -18.13 -1.81
C MET A 25 3.14 -17.85 -0.48
N GLU A 26 3.81 -18.11 0.65
CA GLU A 26 3.24 -17.83 1.97
C GLU A 26 2.95 -16.34 2.13
N LYS A 27 3.88 -15.45 1.77
CA LYS A 27 3.69 -13.99 1.85
C LYS A 27 2.52 -13.50 0.99
N ILE A 28 2.39 -14.02 -0.24
CA ILE A 28 1.27 -13.73 -1.14
C ILE A 28 -0.05 -14.19 -0.50
N MET A 29 -0.10 -15.39 0.05
CA MET A 29 -1.30 -15.92 0.71
C MET A 29 -1.67 -15.15 1.97
N GLN A 30 -0.69 -14.68 2.75
CA GLN A 30 -0.94 -13.79 3.89
C GLN A 30 -1.54 -12.44 3.44
N GLY A 31 -1.05 -11.86 2.33
CA GLY A 31 -1.64 -10.67 1.72
C GLY A 31 -3.10 -10.89 1.33
N LYS A 32 -3.40 -12.02 0.68
CA LYS A 32 -4.76 -12.41 0.31
C LYS A 32 -5.67 -12.56 1.53
N LYS A 33 -5.19 -13.20 2.61
CA LYS A 33 -5.94 -13.33 3.87
C LYS A 33 -6.29 -11.97 4.48
N ARG A 34 -5.35 -11.01 4.47
CA ARG A 34 -5.61 -9.64 4.94
C ARG A 34 -6.68 -8.93 4.12
N ASN A 35 -6.62 -9.07 2.79
CA ASN A 35 -7.63 -8.49 1.90
C ASN A 35 -9.02 -9.02 2.22
N ILE A 36 -9.19 -10.34 2.33
CA ILE A 36 -10.48 -10.97 2.65
C ILE A 36 -11.02 -10.47 4.00
N ALA A 37 -10.16 -10.30 4.99
CA ALA A 37 -10.58 -9.93 6.34
C ALA A 37 -10.94 -8.44 6.50
N HIS A 38 -10.38 -7.54 5.68
CA HIS A 38 -10.39 -6.10 5.98
C HIS A 38 -10.68 -5.17 4.80
N SER A 39 -10.66 -5.67 3.56
CA SER A 39 -10.71 -4.78 2.38
C SER A 39 -11.99 -3.98 2.20
N GLU A 40 -13.09 -4.41 2.81
CA GLU A 40 -14.37 -3.69 2.81
C GLU A 40 -14.28 -2.33 3.52
N GLU A 41 -13.36 -2.19 4.49
CA GLU A 41 -13.15 -0.94 5.23
C GLU A 41 -12.17 0.01 4.52
N TRP A 42 -11.48 -0.47 3.47
CA TRP A 42 -10.42 0.27 2.81
C TRP A 42 -10.96 1.16 1.70
N THR A 43 -10.51 2.41 1.67
CA THR A 43 -10.83 3.31 0.57
C THR A 43 -10.23 2.77 -0.73
N SER A 44 -11.02 2.75 -1.80
CA SER A 44 -10.58 2.30 -3.12
C SER A 44 -9.94 3.44 -3.91
N VAL A 45 -8.75 3.20 -4.48
CA VAL A 45 -7.94 4.22 -5.13
C VAL A 45 -7.45 3.79 -6.51
N ASN A 46 -7.25 4.77 -7.39
CA ASN A 46 -6.53 4.57 -8.65
C ASN A 46 -5.03 4.69 -8.39
N ILE A 47 -4.28 3.59 -8.57
CA ILE A 47 -2.83 3.57 -8.31
C ILE A 47 -2.05 4.58 -9.17
N ASN A 48 -2.53 4.88 -10.39
CA ASN A 48 -1.89 5.86 -11.26
C ASN A 48 -1.96 7.27 -10.65
N GLU A 49 -3.12 7.65 -10.10
CA GLU A 49 -3.32 8.95 -9.44
C GLU A 49 -2.48 9.05 -8.16
N ILE A 50 -2.46 7.99 -7.35
CA ILE A 50 -1.68 7.96 -6.10
C ILE A 50 -0.20 8.12 -6.36
N ILE A 51 0.35 7.44 -7.36
CA ILE A 51 1.77 7.56 -7.71
C ILE A 51 2.06 8.95 -8.27
N SER A 52 1.22 9.47 -9.17
CA SER A 52 1.37 10.83 -9.71
C SER A 52 1.41 11.89 -8.59
N GLN A 53 0.59 11.71 -7.54
CA GLN A 53 0.52 12.64 -6.43
C GLN A 53 1.70 12.52 -5.44
N PHE A 54 2.05 11.31 -5.04
CA PHE A 54 2.96 11.09 -3.89
C PHE A 54 4.37 10.65 -4.27
N ALA A 55 4.52 9.97 -5.41
CA ALA A 55 5.80 9.49 -5.91
C ALA A 55 5.94 9.78 -7.43
N PRO A 56 5.82 11.04 -7.86
CA PRO A 56 5.91 11.40 -9.28
C PRO A 56 7.26 10.96 -9.86
N ASP A 57 7.30 10.56 -11.13
CA ASP A 57 8.53 10.12 -11.82
C ASP A 57 9.25 8.91 -11.18
N ALA A 58 8.70 8.29 -10.12
CA ALA A 58 9.31 7.13 -9.48
C ALA A 58 9.21 5.90 -10.38
N HIS A 59 10.27 5.10 -10.40
CA HIS A 59 10.27 3.80 -11.06
C HIS A 59 9.75 2.72 -10.10
N ALA A 60 9.12 1.69 -10.67
CA ALA A 60 8.65 0.54 -9.91
C ALA A 60 9.81 -0.41 -9.60
N GLU A 61 9.90 -0.84 -8.35
CA GLU A 61 10.81 -1.89 -7.92
C GLU A 61 10.02 -3.03 -7.28
N VAL A 62 10.34 -4.27 -7.64
CA VAL A 62 9.69 -5.46 -7.07
C VAL A 62 10.53 -6.03 -5.94
N HIS A 63 9.95 -6.07 -4.74
CA HIS A 63 10.57 -6.55 -3.51
C HIS A 63 9.78 -7.74 -2.97
N GLY A 64 10.01 -8.92 -3.55
CA GLY A 64 9.27 -10.15 -3.25
C GLY A 64 7.78 -9.99 -3.55
N ASN A 65 6.94 -9.98 -2.51
CA ASN A 65 5.48 -9.86 -2.65
C ASN A 65 4.97 -8.42 -2.79
N LYS A 66 5.85 -7.45 -3.05
CA LYS A 66 5.50 -6.03 -3.11
C LYS A 66 6.07 -5.35 -4.34
N VAL A 67 5.38 -4.31 -4.79
CA VAL A 67 5.90 -3.34 -5.75
C VAL A 67 5.99 -1.99 -5.06
N GLU A 68 7.15 -1.34 -5.14
CA GLU A 68 7.41 -0.05 -4.50
C GLU A 68 7.73 1.01 -5.56
N TRP A 69 7.12 2.18 -5.43
CA TRP A 69 7.49 3.39 -6.16
C TRP A 69 7.98 4.40 -5.13
N HIS A 70 9.29 4.59 -5.05
CA HIS A 70 9.91 5.50 -4.11
C HIS A 70 10.35 6.79 -4.82
N ASN A 71 9.99 7.93 -4.24
CA ASN A 71 10.47 9.23 -4.72
C ASN A 71 11.36 9.90 -3.67
N GLU A 72 12.62 10.13 -4.06
CA GLU A 72 13.62 10.74 -3.18
C GLU A 72 13.36 12.20 -2.83
N LYS A 73 12.59 12.94 -3.64
CA LYS A 73 12.27 14.35 -3.39
C LYS A 73 11.13 14.49 -2.39
N THR A 74 10.05 13.73 -2.57
CA THR A 74 8.88 13.74 -1.67
C THR A 74 9.14 12.94 -0.39
N LYS A 75 10.13 12.05 -0.41
CA LYS A 75 10.42 11.07 0.66
C LYS A 75 9.25 10.13 0.94
N ILE A 76 8.37 9.92 -0.03
CA ILE A 76 7.24 8.99 0.09
C ILE A 76 7.44 7.81 -0.86
N SER A 77 7.21 6.62 -0.32
CA SER A 77 7.03 5.40 -1.10
C SER A 77 5.57 5.01 -1.20
N VAL A 78 5.11 4.73 -2.41
CA VAL A 78 3.87 3.98 -2.64
C VAL A 78 4.21 2.50 -2.65
N VAL A 79 3.72 1.74 -1.68
CA VAL A 79 4.02 0.31 -1.53
C VAL A 79 2.77 -0.52 -1.77
N ALA A 80 2.71 -1.24 -2.88
CA ALA A 80 1.62 -2.11 -3.26
C ALA A 80 1.89 -3.58 -2.89
N ASP A 81 0.94 -4.24 -2.23
CA ASP A 81 1.00 -5.66 -1.88
C ASP A 81 0.36 -6.51 -2.98
N ILE A 82 1.15 -7.41 -3.58
CA ILE A 82 0.75 -8.26 -4.71
C ILE A 82 -0.34 -9.26 -4.33
N GLY A 83 -0.23 -9.85 -3.13
CA GLY A 83 -1.21 -10.82 -2.65
C GLY A 83 -2.50 -10.15 -2.19
N GLY A 84 -2.37 -8.94 -1.63
CA GLY A 84 -3.46 -8.20 -1.02
C GLY A 84 -4.23 -7.28 -1.95
N GLY A 85 -3.70 -6.86 -3.10
CA GLY A 85 -4.43 -5.95 -3.99
C GLY A 85 -4.67 -4.57 -3.39
N TYR A 86 -3.81 -4.13 -2.47
CA TYR A 86 -3.88 -2.83 -1.81
C TYR A 86 -2.52 -2.15 -1.82
N LEU A 87 -2.51 -0.83 -1.67
CA LEU A 87 -1.31 -0.04 -1.48
C LEU A 87 -1.33 0.71 -0.16
N ARG A 88 -0.16 1.19 0.25
CA ARG A 88 0.02 2.08 1.39
C ARG A 88 1.02 3.17 1.03
N LEU A 89 0.90 4.32 1.69
CA LEU A 89 1.86 5.41 1.60
C LEU A 89 2.82 5.32 2.78
N GLN A 90 4.11 5.15 2.52
CA GLN A 90 5.14 5.10 3.55
C GLN A 90 5.98 6.37 3.51
N ASP A 91 6.10 7.04 4.66
CA ASP A 91 7.05 8.13 4.86
C ASP A 91 8.45 7.55 5.11
N LYS A 92 9.41 7.90 4.25
CA LYS A 92 10.82 7.50 4.30
C LYS A 92 11.72 8.60 4.87
N SER A 93 11.18 9.76 5.25
CA SER A 93 11.94 10.81 5.94
C SER A 93 12.27 10.43 7.38
N VAL A 94 11.58 9.43 7.94
CA VAL A 94 11.77 8.90 9.29
C VAL A 94 12.38 7.49 9.27
N PRO A 95 13.17 7.10 10.30
CA PRO A 95 13.88 5.81 10.32
C PRO A 95 13.01 4.59 10.64
N TYR A 96 11.71 4.78 10.88
CA TYR A 96 10.76 3.74 11.23
C TYR A 96 9.62 3.65 10.22
N ASN A 97 8.89 2.54 10.21
CA ASN A 97 7.75 2.36 9.31
C ASN A 97 6.57 3.27 9.71
N LEU A 98 6.49 4.44 9.09
CA LEU A 98 5.36 5.36 9.22
C LEU A 98 4.48 5.26 7.98
N TYR A 99 3.23 4.85 8.16
CA TYR A 99 2.23 4.82 7.09
C TYR A 99 1.23 5.97 7.24
N LEU A 100 0.93 6.62 6.12
CA LEU A 100 0.14 7.83 6.05
C LEU A 100 -1.27 7.55 5.54
N ASP A 101 -2.19 8.47 5.83
CA ASP A 101 -3.52 8.47 5.20
C ASP A 101 -3.48 8.91 3.73
N ILE A 102 -4.65 8.93 3.09
CA ILE A 102 -4.83 9.28 1.67
C ILE A 102 -4.40 10.72 1.35
N HIS A 103 -4.20 11.56 2.36
CA HIS A 103 -3.75 12.94 2.23
C HIS A 103 -2.28 13.11 2.64
N GLY A 104 -1.56 12.02 2.90
CA GLY A 104 -0.16 12.07 3.33
C GLY A 104 0.03 12.48 4.78
N LYS A 105 -0.96 12.27 5.67
CA LYS A 105 -0.88 12.67 7.08
C LYS A 105 -0.64 11.48 8.01
N ASP A 106 0.11 11.71 9.08
CA ASP A 106 0.27 10.76 10.18
C ASP A 106 -1.05 10.60 10.94
N VAL A 107 -1.58 9.38 10.95
CA VAL A 107 -2.83 9.02 11.63
C VAL A 107 -2.61 8.10 12.84
N ARG A 108 -1.38 7.97 13.35
CA ARG A 108 -1.07 7.15 14.53
C ARG A 108 -1.81 7.60 15.77
N ASN A 109 -2.13 8.89 15.89
CA ASN A 109 -2.81 9.46 17.05
C ASN A 109 -4.16 10.07 16.65
N TYR A 110 -5.00 10.32 17.66
CA TYR A 110 -6.21 11.13 17.55
C TYR A 110 -6.36 12.02 18.78
N ILE A 111 -7.10 13.12 18.63
CA ILE A 111 -7.47 14.01 19.74
C ILE A 111 -8.91 13.69 20.14
N ASP A 112 -9.16 13.48 21.42
CA ASP A 112 -10.53 13.27 21.94
C ASP A 112 -11.31 14.59 22.11
N ALA A 113 -12.57 14.50 22.50
CA ALA A 113 -13.44 15.66 22.70
C ALA A 113 -12.93 16.63 23.80
N ASN A 114 -12.02 16.18 24.67
CA ASN A 114 -11.43 16.98 25.74
C ASN A 114 -10.06 17.57 25.34
N GLY A 115 -9.63 17.41 24.07
CA GLY A 115 -8.35 17.90 23.60
C GLY A 115 -7.16 17.00 23.97
N LYS A 116 -7.38 15.80 24.50
CA LYS A 116 -6.30 14.88 24.89
C LYS A 116 -5.90 13.97 23.72
N GLN A 117 -4.60 13.82 23.53
CA GLN A 117 -4.04 12.92 22.52
C GLN A 117 -4.03 11.46 22.98
N HIS A 118 -4.46 10.57 22.10
CA HIS A 118 -4.45 9.12 22.29
C HIS A 118 -3.85 8.40 21.08
N GLY A 119 -3.25 7.25 21.33
CA GLY A 119 -2.84 6.33 20.26
C GLY A 119 -4.07 5.74 19.57
N ARG A 120 -4.10 5.78 18.24
CA ARG A 120 -5.18 5.21 17.44
C ARG A 120 -5.11 3.68 17.46
N PRO A 121 -6.22 2.97 17.74
CA PRO A 121 -6.25 1.51 17.68
C PRO A 121 -5.80 0.98 16.32
N LYS A 122 -5.13 -0.18 16.30
CA LYS A 122 -4.55 -0.78 15.10
C LYS A 122 -5.54 -0.86 13.93
N ALA A 123 -6.71 -1.46 14.14
CA ALA A 123 -7.72 -1.61 13.08
C ALA A 123 -8.15 -0.26 12.48
N LYS A 124 -8.42 0.74 13.34
CA LYS A 124 -8.77 2.10 12.89
C LYS A 124 -7.64 2.78 12.13
N ARG A 125 -6.38 2.52 12.50
CA ARG A 125 -5.22 3.02 11.76
C ARG A 125 -5.05 2.30 10.42
N GLU A 126 -5.24 0.99 10.39
CA GLU A 126 -5.10 0.19 9.16
C GLU A 126 -6.17 0.57 8.13
N ALA A 127 -7.41 0.78 8.55
CA ALA A 127 -8.49 1.29 7.68
C ALA A 127 -8.17 2.66 7.05
N LEU A 128 -7.38 3.50 7.73
CA LEU A 128 -6.97 4.82 7.23
C LEU A 128 -5.71 4.78 6.36
N THR A 129 -4.93 3.70 6.40
CA THR A 129 -3.59 3.62 5.77
C THR A 129 -3.47 2.55 4.69
N HIS A 130 -4.47 1.67 4.57
CA HIS A 130 -4.58 0.67 3.51
C HIS A 130 -5.62 1.12 2.49
N PHE A 131 -5.22 1.10 1.22
CA PHE A 131 -6.05 1.54 0.12
C PHE A 131 -6.21 0.42 -0.89
N ARG A 132 -7.44 -0.02 -1.13
CA ARG A 132 -7.71 -1.05 -2.14
C ARG A 132 -7.37 -0.48 -3.52
N ILE A 133 -6.57 -1.21 -4.29
CA ILE A 133 -6.28 -0.82 -5.67
C ILE A 133 -7.50 -1.16 -6.52
N LYS A 134 -8.04 -0.17 -7.22
CA LYS A 134 -9.12 -0.37 -8.19
C LYS A 134 -8.70 -1.35 -9.30
N TYR A 135 -9.65 -2.10 -9.82
CA TYR A 135 -9.50 -2.83 -11.07
C TYR A 135 -9.49 -1.85 -12.25
N ARG A 136 -8.95 -2.27 -13.39
CA ARG A 136 -8.95 -1.47 -14.63
C ARG A 136 -10.36 -1.02 -15.04
N SER A 137 -11.37 -1.84 -14.78
CA SER A 137 -12.78 -1.54 -15.08
C SER A 137 -13.42 -0.52 -14.13
N GLU A 138 -12.77 -0.17 -13.02
CA GLU A 138 -13.25 0.77 -11.99
C GLU A 138 -12.53 2.14 -12.07
N MET A 139 -11.62 2.30 -13.03
CA MET A 139 -10.79 3.49 -13.25
C MET A 139 -11.27 4.33 -14.43
#